data_AF-A0A359HGF5-F1
#
_entry.id   AF-A0A359HGF5-F1
#
_cell.length_a   1.000
_cell.length_b   1.000
_cell.length_c   1.000
_cell.angle_alpha   90.00
_cell.angle_beta   90.00
_cell.angle_gamma   90.00
#
_symmetry.space_group_name_H-M   'P 1'
#
loop_
_entity.id
_entity.type
_entity.pdbx_description
1 polymer ?
#
loop_
_entity_poly.entity_id
_entity_poly.type
_entity_poly.pdbx_seq_one_letter_code
_entity_poly.pdbx_strand_id
1 'polypeptide(L)' 'MAIWKVSYVVKASDQAGGIVNLNHPPQVGEELQVGETRLKILESVELIPPRGDFHYFHVTCRIVA' A
#
# COMPACT_ATOMS: atom_id res chain seq x y z
N MET A 1 -18.36 0.83 -6.24
CA MET A 1 -17.51 1.72 -5.41
C MET A 1 -16.09 1.21 -5.58
N ALA A 2 -15.16 2.07 -6.02
CA ALA A 2 -13.82 1.64 -6.36
C ALA A 2 -13.02 1.16 -5.13
N ILE A 3 -12.20 0.13 -5.32
CA ILE A 3 -11.34 -0.49 -4.30
C ILE A 3 -9.92 -0.56 -4.83
N TRP A 4 -8.98 -0.08 -4.04
CA TRP A 4 -7.55 -0.15 -4.35
C TRP A 4 -6.93 -1.29 -3.57
N LYS A 5 -6.58 -2.36 -4.28
CA LYS A 5 -5.81 -3.49 -3.75
C LYS A 5 -4.35 -3.09 -3.72
N VAL A 6 -3.84 -2.82 -2.52
CA VAL A 6 -2.49 -2.32 -2.30
C VAL A 6 -1.63 -3.44 -1.74
N SER A 7 -0.71 -3.94 -2.56
CA SER A 7 0.39 -4.79 -2.10
C SER A 7 1.49 -3.90 -1.55
N TYR A 8 1.79 -4.00 -0.25
CA TYR A 8 2.84 -3.23 0.39
C TYR A 8 4.04 -4.12 0.72
N VAL A 9 5.23 -3.55 0.61
CA VAL A 9 6.48 -4.13 1.12
C VAL A 9 7.15 -3.15 2.06
N VAL A 10 7.81 -3.64 3.11
CA VAL A 10 8.51 -2.79 4.07
C VAL A 10 10.01 -2.85 3.77
N LYS A 11 10.60 -1.70 3.43
CA LYS A 11 12.02 -1.60 3.09
C LYS A 11 12.90 -1.97 4.28
N ALA A 12 13.86 -2.86 4.04
CA ALA A 12 14.90 -3.25 5.00
C ALA A 12 14.38 -3.73 6.37
N SER A 13 13.21 -4.36 6.40
CA SER A 13 12.60 -4.94 7.60
C SER A 13 12.48 -6.46 7.44
N ASP A 14 12.66 -7.20 8.53
CA ASP A 14 12.32 -8.63 8.60
C ASP A 14 10.79 -8.87 8.60
N GLN A 15 9.99 -7.81 8.70
CA GLN A 15 8.54 -7.90 8.56
C GLN A 15 8.15 -8.20 7.11
N ALA A 16 7.33 -9.25 6.94
CA ALA A 16 6.73 -9.58 5.68
C ALA A 16 5.81 -8.44 5.18
N GLY A 17 5.83 -8.22 3.86
CA GLY A 17 4.82 -7.39 3.19
C GLY A 17 3.42 -8.01 3.27
N GLY A 18 2.43 -7.34 2.70
CA GLY A 18 1.04 -7.79 2.73
C GLY A 18 0.17 -7.12 1.69
N ILE A 19 -1.13 -7.39 1.76
CA ILE A 19 -2.13 -6.77 0.89
C ILE A 19 -3.24 -6.16 1.75
N VAL A 20 -3.58 -4.90 1.48
CA VAL A 20 -4.72 -4.20 2.09
C VAL A 20 -5.64 -3.64 1.01
N ASN A 21 -6.91 -3.41 1.37
CA ASN A 21 -7.84 -2.66 0.52
C ASN A 21 -7.93 -1.23 1.04
N LEU A 22 -7.79 -0.25 0.15
CA LEU A 22 -8.09 1.15 0.42
C LEU A 22 -9.33 1.58 -0.37
N ASN A 23 -9.96 2.65 0.10
CA ASN A 23 -11.08 3.33 -0.56
C ASN A 23 -10.63 4.54 -1.40
N HIS A 24 -9.32 4.73 -1.54
CA HIS A 24 -8.69 5.75 -2.36
C HIS A 24 -7.34 5.24 -2.90
N PRO A 25 -6.79 5.85 -3.97
CA PRO A 25 -5.48 5.48 -4.48
C PRO A 25 -4.36 5.83 -3.47
N PRO A 26 -3.41 4.91 -3.20
CA PRO A 26 -2.35 5.14 -2.23
C PRO A 26 -1.40 6.24 -2.70
N GLN A 27 -1.09 7.19 -1.81
CA GLN A 27 -0.24 8.34 -2.12
C GLN A 27 1.14 8.24 -1.47
N VAL A 28 2.19 8.71 -2.16
CA VAL A 28 3.52 8.84 -1.55
C VAL A 28 3.46 9.82 -0.39
N GLY A 29 4.04 9.45 0.75
CA GLY A 29 4.03 10.23 1.98
C GLY A 29 2.85 9.94 2.91
N GLU A 30 1.82 9.24 2.44
CA GLU A 30 0.70 8.76 3.25
C GLU A 30 1.18 7.74 4.30
N GLU A 31 0.46 7.68 5.42
CA GLU A 31 0.69 6.68 6.47
C GLU A 31 -0.42 5.62 6.47
N LEU A 32 -0.03 4.36 6.30
CA LEU A 32 -0.90 3.19 6.39
C LEU A 32 -0.80 2.58 7.79
N GLN A 33 -1.94 2.37 8.43
CA GLN A 33 -2.03 1.57 9.66
C GLN A 33 -2.27 0.11 9.28
N VAL A 34 -1.34 -0.78 9.62
CA VAL A 34 -1.47 -2.22 9.38
C VAL A 34 -1.23 -2.98 10.68
N GLY A 35 -2.31 -3.51 11.25
CA GLY A 35 -2.30 -4.04 12.61
C GLY A 35 -1.85 -2.96 13.59
N GLU A 36 -0.78 -3.22 14.34
CA GLU A 36 -0.17 -2.26 15.28
C GLU A 36 0.94 -1.41 14.65
N THR A 37 1.34 -1.70 13.41
CA THR A 37 2.45 -1.01 12.74
C THR A 37 1.96 0.16 11.89
N ARG A 38 2.61 1.30 12.01
CA ARG A 38 2.46 2.43 11.07
C ARG A 38 3.53 2.38 10.00
N LEU A 39 3.11 2.54 8.76
CA LEU A 39 3.96 2.47 7.58
C LEU A 39 3.82 3.77 6.78
N LYS A 40 4.93 4.42 6.42
CA LYS A 40 4.92 5.56 5.49
C LYS A 40 5.24 5.10 4.08
N ILE A 41 4.35 5.42 3.15
CA ILE A 41 4.53 5.12 1.72
C ILE A 41 5.67 5.97 1.17
N LEU A 42 6.66 5.33 0.56
CA LEU A 42 7.79 5.96 -0.10
C LEU A 42 7.64 5.96 -1.61
N GLU A 43 7.04 4.91 -2.16
CA GLU A 43 6.82 4.71 -3.59
C GLU A 43 5.42 4.12 -3.80
N SER A 44 4.75 4.51 -4.88
CA SER A 44 3.43 4.00 -5.25
C SER A 44 3.36 3.82 -6.76
N VAL A 45 3.01 2.60 -7.20
CA VAL A 45 2.94 2.22 -8.61
C VAL A 45 1.66 1.42 -8.85
N GLU A 46 0.85 1.84 -9.82
CA GLU A 46 -0.24 1.01 -10.33
C GLU A 46 0.35 -0.08 -11.24
N LEU A 47 0.20 -1.35 -10.83
CA LEU A 47 0.88 -2.48 -11.49
C LEU A 47 0.23 -2.86 -12.83
N ILE A 48 -1.10 -2.77 -12.89
CA ILE A 48 -1.89 -3.15 -14.05
C ILE A 48 -3.09 -2.20 -14.18
N PRO A 49 -3.65 -2.05 -15.39
CA PRO A 49 -4.89 -1.30 -15.56
C PRO A 49 -6.02 -1.83 -14.66
N PRO A 50 -6.94 -0.95 -14.23
CA PRO A 50 -8.08 -1.34 -13.40
C PRO A 50 -8.96 -2.38 -14.08
N ARG A 51 -9.57 -3.25 -13.27
CA ARG A 51 -10.56 -4.24 -13.71
C ARG A 51 -11.90 -3.97 -13.04
N GLY A 52 -12.78 -3.27 -13.77
CA GLY A 52 -14.02 -2.75 -13.19
C GLY A 52 -13.70 -1.77 -12.08
N ASP A 53 -14.27 -2.00 -10.90
CA ASP A 53 -14.05 -1.16 -9.71
C ASP A 53 -12.73 -1.45 -8.97
N PHE A 54 -11.92 -2.41 -9.42
CA PHE A 54 -10.67 -2.79 -8.74
C PHE A 54 -9.43 -2.19 -9.39
N HIS A 55 -8.64 -1.51 -8.57
CA HIS A 55 -7.32 -0.97 -8.90
C HIS A 55 -6.24 -1.76 -8.19
N TYR A 56 -5.06 -1.92 -8.79
CA TYR A 56 -3.99 -2.79 -8.28
C TYR A 56 -2.69 -2.00 -8.13
N PHE A 57 -2.31 -1.75 -6.90
CA PHE A 57 -1.14 -0.94 -6.57
C PHE A 57 -0.08 -1.77 -5.85
N HIS A 58 1.18 -1.44 -6.11
CA HIS A 58 2.32 -1.82 -5.31
C HIS A 58 2.91 -0.59 -4.64
N VAL A 59 3.19 -0.70 -3.34
CA VAL A 59 3.80 0.39 -2.57
C VAL A 59 5.01 -0.11 -1.79
N THR A 60 6.08 0.68 -1.80
CA THR A 60 7.22 0.48 -0.92
C THR A 60 7.06 1.39 0.29
N CYS A 61 7.16 0.83 1.49
CA CYS A 61 6.97 1.55 2.74
C CYS A 61 8.20 1.49 3.63
N ARG A 62 8.24 2.37 4.65
CA ARG A 62 9.09 2.21 5.84
C ARG A 62 8.23 2.24 7.09
N ILE A 63 8.72 1.62 8.18
CA ILE A 63 8.08 1.74 9.49
C ILE A 63 8.22 3.19 9.99
N VAL A 64 7.15 3.69 10.60
CA VAL A 64 7.13 4.93 11.38
C VAL A 64 6.98 4.53 12.84
N ALA A 65 7.95 4.93 13.66
CA ALA A 65 7.91 4.77 15.12
C ALA A 65 6.97 5.81 15.74
#